data_AF-A0A2M7KN39-F1
#
_entry.id   AF-A0A2M7KN39-F1
#
_cell.length_a   1.000
_cell.length_b   1.000
_cell.length_c   1.000
_cell.angle_alpha   90.00
_cell.angle_beta   90.00
_cell.angle_gamma   90.00
#
_symmetry.space_group_name_H-M   'P 1'
#
loop_
_entity.id
_entity.type
_entity.pdbx_description
1 polymer ?
#
loop_
_entity_poly.entity_id
_entity_poly.type
_entity_poly.pdbx_seq_one_letter_code
_entity_poly.pdbx_strand_id
1 'polypeptide(L)'
;MPTMPRRGVRPFHCRISRSPGEICRCPSPTSPAITGRSRLRRQQVDARRRRCAVRHSTEADCMHSTGSDSRSTPTDIGLLTLQRFERLPRLHRRICGPVLGSAARRIWEIGAGIGNVTEVLAQGNRLVLASDIRPDYVAHLRARFADRPTVVPKLCDATDPQDVSPVADWRPEAAVCISVLEHVEHDLRLLQNARTALLPTGGRLFLYVPAHQWLFCSLDTCLGHYRRYSASRLVALVETAGFEVESRSWLNMFGIAGWFLNGKVLGRSSQPASQLEAYDSLIPLTSRVETALRCPLGLNLSLVCQARL
;
A
#
# COMPACT_ATOMS: atom_id res chain seq x y z
N MET A 1 44.78 16.30 61.86
CA MET A 1 44.35 17.47 61.04
C MET A 1 43.09 17.08 60.26
N PRO A 2 42.11 17.99 60.10
CA PRO A 2 40.75 17.73 60.57
C PRO A 2 39.59 17.91 59.55
N THR A 3 38.43 17.31 59.92
CA THR A 3 37.01 17.76 59.82
C THR A 3 36.26 17.94 58.47
N MET A 4 35.34 16.98 58.18
CA MET A 4 33.84 17.04 58.00
C MET A 4 33.14 18.40 57.70
N PRO A 5 31.89 18.46 57.14
CA PRO A 5 30.81 17.46 57.25
C PRO A 5 29.83 17.22 56.05
N ARG A 6 28.98 16.22 56.31
CA ARG A 6 27.77 15.67 55.64
C ARG A 6 26.66 16.67 55.24
N ARG A 7 25.80 16.25 54.29
CA ARG A 7 24.31 16.21 54.44
C ARG A 7 23.67 15.36 53.34
N GLY A 8 22.62 14.62 53.69
CA GLY A 8 21.82 13.79 52.78
C GLY A 8 20.32 14.11 52.87
N VAL A 9 19.53 13.13 52.38
CA VAL A 9 18.06 12.91 52.52
C VAL A 9 17.18 13.27 51.31
N ARG A 10 16.91 12.24 50.48
CA ARG A 10 15.63 11.58 50.09
C ARG A 10 14.36 12.39 49.68
N PRO A 11 13.42 11.74 48.93
CA PRO A 11 12.50 12.37 47.99
C PRO A 11 11.14 12.75 48.58
N PHE A 12 10.48 13.75 47.99
CA PHE A 12 9.13 14.15 48.39
C PHE A 12 8.05 13.44 47.56
N HIS A 13 7.32 12.55 48.23
CA HIS A 13 5.90 12.31 47.98
C HIS A 13 5.09 13.47 48.59
N CYS A 14 3.98 13.86 47.96
CA CYS A 14 2.90 14.55 48.64
C CYS A 14 1.55 13.92 48.27
N ARG A 15 0.87 13.40 49.29
CA ARG A 15 -0.56 13.04 49.36
C ARG A 15 -1.14 13.89 50.49
N ILE A 16 -2.33 14.47 50.30
CA ILE A 16 -3.40 14.87 51.26
C ILE A 16 -4.52 15.43 50.34
N SER A 17 -5.61 14.73 50.02
CA SER A 17 -6.89 14.45 50.74
C SER A 17 -7.93 15.61 50.78
N ARG A 18 -9.05 15.42 50.05
CA ARG A 18 -10.51 15.76 50.26
C ARG A 18 -10.90 17.10 50.96
N SER A 19 -11.94 17.88 50.63
CA SER A 19 -13.17 17.83 49.78
C SER A 19 -13.86 19.24 49.81
N PRO A 20 -15.16 19.44 49.47
CA PRO A 20 -15.72 19.91 48.20
C PRO A 20 -16.34 21.33 48.21
N GLY A 21 -16.46 21.93 47.02
CA GLY A 21 -17.40 23.03 46.76
C GLY A 21 -16.82 24.43 46.90
N GLU A 22 -16.39 25.01 45.79
CA GLU A 22 -16.50 26.46 45.58
C GLU A 22 -16.40 26.77 44.09
N ILE A 23 -17.44 27.45 43.61
CA ILE A 23 -17.60 27.96 42.26
C ILE A 23 -16.66 29.15 42.13
N CYS A 24 -15.55 29.00 41.42
CA CYS A 24 -14.66 30.11 41.13
C CYS A 24 -14.70 30.48 39.65
N ARG A 25 -15.32 31.64 39.41
CA ARG A 25 -15.48 32.36 38.15
C ARG A 25 -14.12 32.59 37.49
N CYS A 26 -14.09 32.48 36.16
CA CYS A 26 -12.94 32.80 35.33
C CYS A 26 -12.46 34.24 35.55
N PRO A 27 -11.17 34.47 35.81
CA PRO A 27 -10.48 35.66 35.35
C PRO A 27 -9.86 35.33 33.99
N SER A 28 -10.24 36.11 32.98
CA SER A 28 -9.58 36.16 31.67
C SER A 28 -8.07 36.43 31.84
N PRO A 29 -7.17 35.55 31.33
CA PRO A 29 -5.78 35.90 31.19
C PRO A 29 -5.55 36.52 29.81
N THR A 30 -5.22 37.81 29.86
CA THR A 30 -4.30 38.47 28.95
C THR A 30 -3.20 37.53 28.45
N SER A 31 -3.04 37.53 27.13
CA SER A 31 -2.05 36.78 26.36
C SER A 31 -0.62 36.93 26.90
N PRO A 32 0.16 35.83 26.87
CA PRO A 32 1.52 35.92 26.37
C PRO A 32 1.76 34.97 25.20
N ALA A 33 2.24 35.57 24.11
CA ALA A 33 2.99 35.02 22.98
C ALA A 33 3.02 33.49 22.80
N ILE A 34 2.10 32.97 21.97
CA ILE A 34 2.27 31.67 21.31
C ILE A 34 3.25 31.85 20.15
N THR A 35 4.38 31.18 20.24
CA THR A 35 5.44 31.15 19.22
C THR A 35 4.91 30.63 17.87
N GLY A 36 5.31 31.32 16.78
CA GLY A 36 4.78 31.15 15.42
C GLY A 36 4.99 29.79 14.73
N ARG A 37 5.54 28.77 15.40
CA ARG A 37 5.77 27.43 14.82
C ARG A 37 4.55 26.50 14.89
N SER A 38 3.58 26.76 15.77
CA SER A 38 2.43 25.85 15.97
C SER A 38 1.23 26.13 15.05
N ARG A 39 1.06 27.37 14.56
CA ARG A 39 0.00 27.73 13.59
C ARG A 39 0.31 27.26 12.16
N LEU A 40 1.56 27.34 11.73
CA LEU A 40 2.00 26.89 10.40
C LEU A 40 1.83 25.37 10.23
N ARG A 41 2.01 24.59 11.31
CA ARG A 41 1.88 23.12 11.29
C ARG A 41 0.43 22.64 11.13
N ARG A 42 -0.55 23.35 11.69
CA ARG A 42 -1.99 23.04 11.48
C ARG A 42 -2.47 23.47 10.09
N GLN A 43 -2.03 24.62 9.60
CA GLN A 43 -2.38 25.09 8.25
C GLN A 43 -1.80 24.19 7.15
N GLN A 44 -0.62 23.60 7.34
CA GLN A 44 -0.03 22.65 6.39
C GLN A 44 -0.72 21.28 6.38
N VAL A 45 -1.23 20.80 7.52
CA VAL A 45 -2.01 19.55 7.62
C VAL A 45 -3.39 19.71 6.96
N ASP A 46 -4.06 20.84 7.18
CA ASP A 46 -5.35 21.13 6.54
C ASP A 46 -5.23 21.41 5.04
N ALA A 47 -4.13 22.02 4.58
CA ALA A 47 -3.87 22.22 3.15
C ALA A 47 -3.48 20.92 2.41
N ARG A 48 -2.96 19.91 3.11
CA ARG A 48 -2.73 18.55 2.57
C ARG A 48 -4.05 17.77 2.49
N ARG A 49 -4.91 17.87 3.51
CA ARG A 49 -6.28 17.29 3.47
C ARG A 49 -7.15 17.89 2.38
N ARG A 50 -7.08 19.21 2.16
CA ARG A 50 -7.80 19.89 1.08
C ARG A 50 -7.29 19.51 -0.31
N ARG A 51 -5.99 19.28 -0.50
CA ARG A 51 -5.45 18.78 -1.79
C ARG A 51 -5.84 17.33 -2.10
N CYS A 52 -6.03 16.50 -1.07
CA CYS A 52 -6.63 15.17 -1.22
C CYS A 52 -8.11 15.27 -1.62
N ALA A 53 -8.85 16.22 -1.05
CA ALA A 53 -10.26 16.47 -1.38
C ALA A 53 -10.49 17.06 -2.79
N VAL A 54 -9.51 17.79 -3.36
CA VAL A 54 -9.63 18.42 -4.69
C VAL A 54 -9.69 17.40 -5.84
N ARG A 55 -9.37 16.12 -5.62
CA ARG A 55 -9.52 15.07 -6.67
C ARG A 55 -10.85 14.32 -6.68
N HIS A 56 -11.77 14.55 -5.73
CA HIS A 56 -13.14 14.05 -5.91
C HIS A 56 -13.84 14.67 -7.13
N SER A 57 -13.31 15.76 -7.71
CA SER A 57 -13.88 16.35 -8.93
C SER A 57 -13.57 15.57 -10.22
N THR A 58 -12.65 14.61 -10.23
CA THR A 58 -12.40 13.75 -11.41
C THR A 58 -13.32 12.52 -11.48
N GLU A 59 -14.16 12.29 -10.46
CA GLU A 59 -15.22 11.27 -10.52
C GLU A 59 -16.27 11.59 -11.60
N ALA A 60 -16.42 12.86 -11.98
CA ALA A 60 -17.43 13.33 -12.92
C ALA A 60 -17.28 12.74 -14.34
N ASP A 61 -16.05 12.40 -14.77
CA ASP A 61 -15.79 11.86 -16.11
C ASP A 61 -16.07 10.35 -16.20
N CYS A 62 -16.03 9.59 -15.09
CA CYS A 62 -16.40 8.16 -15.09
C CYS A 62 -17.93 7.94 -14.97
N MET A 63 -18.74 8.99 -14.78
CA MET A 63 -20.19 8.90 -14.55
C MET A 63 -21.08 8.86 -15.82
N HIS A 64 -20.50 9.05 -17.02
CA HIS A 64 -21.28 9.13 -18.26
C HIS A 64 -21.57 7.77 -18.93
N SER A 65 -22.02 6.76 -18.16
CA SER A 65 -22.73 5.63 -18.76
C SER A 65 -23.86 5.10 -17.86
N THR A 66 -25.08 5.48 -18.28
CA THR A 66 -26.40 4.83 -18.10
C THR A 66 -27.06 4.79 -16.72
N GLY A 67 -28.23 5.45 -16.65
CA GLY A 67 -29.40 4.97 -15.90
C GLY A 67 -29.69 5.67 -14.57
N SER A 68 -30.80 6.40 -14.53
CA SER A 68 -31.38 7.05 -13.35
C SER A 68 -31.74 6.05 -12.24
N ASP A 69 -31.04 6.08 -11.11
CA ASP A 69 -31.66 5.80 -9.82
C ASP A 69 -30.90 6.50 -8.68
N SER A 70 -31.59 7.42 -8.01
CA SER A 70 -31.02 8.30 -6.98
C SER A 70 -31.14 7.63 -5.61
N ARG A 71 -30.13 6.85 -5.19
CA ARG A 71 -29.79 6.55 -3.78
C ARG A 71 -28.55 5.65 -3.52
N SER A 72 -27.61 5.50 -4.45
CA SER A 72 -26.35 4.79 -4.21
C SER A 72 -25.19 5.75 -3.87
N THR A 73 -24.45 5.47 -2.79
CA THR A 73 -23.11 6.04 -2.57
C THR A 73 -22.25 5.81 -3.82
N PRO A 74 -21.34 6.72 -4.21
CA PRO A 74 -20.46 6.51 -5.34
C PRO A 74 -19.76 5.15 -5.20
N THR A 75 -19.99 4.24 -6.16
CA THR A 75 -19.36 2.93 -6.15
C THR A 75 -17.86 3.12 -6.25
N ASP A 76 -17.13 2.82 -5.18
CA ASP A 76 -15.67 2.79 -5.19
C ASP A 76 -15.22 1.71 -6.19
N ILE A 77 -14.83 2.15 -7.40
CA ILE A 77 -14.40 1.27 -8.49
C ILE A 77 -13.16 0.46 -8.08
N GLY A 78 -12.30 1.01 -7.22
CA GLY A 78 -11.17 0.30 -6.65
C GLY A 78 -11.63 -0.88 -5.79
N LEU A 79 -12.54 -0.64 -4.84
CA LEU A 79 -13.12 -1.70 -4.00
C LEU A 79 -13.87 -2.75 -4.84
N LEU A 80 -14.68 -2.33 -5.81
CA LEU A 80 -15.38 -3.23 -6.72
C LEU A 80 -14.40 -4.11 -7.51
N THR A 81 -13.29 -3.52 -7.96
CA THR A 81 -12.24 -4.25 -8.67
C THR A 81 -11.59 -5.26 -7.74
N LEU A 82 -11.22 -4.88 -6.52
CA LEU A 82 -10.66 -5.80 -5.53
C LEU A 82 -11.62 -6.96 -5.21
N GLN A 83 -12.92 -6.70 -5.04
CA GLN A 83 -13.94 -7.73 -4.83
C GLN A 83 -14.09 -8.68 -6.01
N ARG A 84 -13.96 -8.20 -7.26
CA ARG A 84 -13.93 -9.06 -8.44
C ARG A 84 -12.67 -9.92 -8.48
N PHE A 85 -11.52 -9.35 -8.09
CA PHE A 85 -10.25 -10.06 -8.07
C PHE A 85 -10.16 -11.09 -6.94
N GLU A 86 -10.89 -10.92 -5.84
CA GLU A 86 -10.98 -11.91 -4.76
C GLU A 86 -11.31 -13.33 -5.27
N ARG A 87 -12.09 -13.41 -6.35
CA ARG A 87 -12.50 -14.66 -7.00
C ARG A 87 -11.45 -15.26 -7.94
N LEU A 88 -10.22 -14.74 -7.97
CA LEU A 88 -9.15 -15.15 -8.89
C LEU A 88 -7.95 -15.78 -8.14
N PRO A 89 -8.15 -16.88 -7.38
CA PRO A 89 -7.11 -17.45 -6.52
C PRO A 89 -5.92 -17.99 -7.31
N ARG A 90 -6.13 -18.44 -8.57
CA ARG A 90 -5.04 -18.95 -9.42
C ARG A 90 -4.14 -17.81 -9.87
N LEU A 91 -4.74 -16.67 -10.22
CA LEU A 91 -4.01 -15.46 -10.54
C LEU A 91 -3.15 -14.98 -9.36
N HIS A 92 -3.74 -14.86 -8.16
CA HIS A 92 -2.99 -14.41 -6.98
C HIS A 92 -1.82 -15.32 -6.65
N ARG A 93 -2.02 -16.64 -6.70
CA ARG A 93 -0.93 -17.62 -6.47
C ARG A 93 0.18 -17.48 -7.51
N ARG A 94 -0.15 -17.21 -8.77
CA ARG A 94 0.83 -17.00 -9.83
C ARG A 94 1.63 -15.71 -9.62
N ILE A 95 0.96 -14.61 -9.28
CA ILE A 95 1.59 -13.32 -8.97
C ILE A 95 2.53 -13.47 -7.77
N CYS A 96 2.11 -14.17 -6.73
CA CYS A 96 2.90 -14.38 -5.51
C CYS A 96 3.98 -15.45 -5.67
N GLY A 97 4.08 -16.14 -6.81
CA GLY A 97 5.03 -17.24 -7.04
C GLY A 97 6.47 -16.95 -6.61
N PRO A 98 7.07 -15.81 -7.01
CA PRO A 98 8.41 -15.43 -6.58
C PRO A 98 8.56 -15.29 -5.06
N VAL A 99 7.56 -14.71 -4.39
CA VAL A 99 7.54 -14.55 -2.92
C VAL A 99 7.38 -15.91 -2.26
N LEU A 100 6.46 -16.76 -2.75
CA LEU A 100 6.19 -18.10 -2.26
C LEU A 100 7.40 -19.04 -2.39
N GLY A 101 8.24 -18.85 -3.41
CA GLY A 101 9.51 -19.57 -3.56
C GLY A 101 10.65 -19.06 -2.69
N SER A 102 10.49 -17.91 -2.01
CA SER A 102 11.53 -17.33 -1.16
C SER A 102 11.52 -17.89 0.27
N ALA A 103 12.68 -17.85 0.93
CA ALA A 103 12.85 -18.23 2.33
C ALA A 103 12.35 -17.17 3.33
N ALA A 104 11.85 -16.02 2.85
CA ALA A 104 11.42 -14.92 3.70
C ALA A 104 10.23 -15.34 4.58
N ARG A 105 10.35 -15.10 5.89
CA ARG A 105 9.31 -15.40 6.89
C ARG A 105 8.59 -14.17 7.36
N ARG A 106 9.27 -13.02 7.44
CA ARG A 106 8.66 -11.73 7.81
C ARG A 106 8.46 -10.89 6.55
N ILE A 107 7.21 -10.86 6.09
CA ILE A 107 6.81 -10.18 4.85
C ILE A 107 6.04 -8.91 5.21
N TRP A 108 6.48 -7.78 4.67
CA TRP A 108 5.69 -6.56 4.65
C TRP A 108 4.94 -6.45 3.32
N GLU A 109 3.61 -6.48 3.37
CA GLU A 109 2.76 -6.22 2.22
C GLU A 109 2.37 -4.74 2.20
N ILE A 110 2.76 -4.04 1.15
CA ILE A 110 2.45 -2.63 0.90
C ILE A 110 1.20 -2.56 0.03
N GLY A 111 0.14 -1.92 0.52
CA GLY A 111 -1.16 -1.79 -0.15
C GLY A 111 -1.93 -3.11 -0.22
N ALA A 112 -2.18 -3.71 0.94
CA ALA A 112 -2.86 -4.99 1.09
C ALA A 112 -4.35 -4.97 0.68
N GLY A 113 -4.97 -3.79 0.56
CA GLY A 113 -6.37 -3.65 0.18
C GLY A 113 -7.29 -4.44 1.11
N ILE A 114 -8.14 -5.28 0.52
CA ILE A 114 -9.07 -6.15 1.26
C ILE A 114 -8.48 -7.54 1.61
N GLY A 115 -7.18 -7.75 1.37
CA GLY A 115 -6.48 -8.96 1.83
C GLY A 115 -6.40 -10.12 0.84
N ASN A 116 -6.69 -9.88 -0.44
CA ASN A 116 -6.65 -10.89 -1.50
C ASN A 116 -5.27 -11.56 -1.62
N VAL A 117 -4.22 -10.75 -1.59
CA VAL A 117 -2.83 -11.21 -1.64
C VAL A 117 -2.36 -11.64 -0.24
N THR A 118 -2.74 -10.91 0.81
CA THR A 118 -2.48 -11.28 2.21
C THR A 118 -2.84 -12.72 2.50
N GLU A 119 -4.00 -13.20 2.04
CA GLU A 119 -4.45 -14.59 2.23
C GLU A 119 -3.43 -15.60 1.68
N VAL A 120 -2.87 -15.32 0.50
CA VAL A 120 -1.86 -16.17 -0.15
C VAL A 120 -0.51 -16.08 0.56
N LEU A 121 -0.09 -14.87 0.93
CA LEU A 121 1.18 -14.64 1.62
C LEU A 121 1.22 -15.24 3.02
N ALA A 122 0.08 -15.25 3.71
CA ALA A 122 -0.08 -15.77 5.06
C ALA A 122 -0.12 -17.31 5.12
N GLN A 123 -0.08 -18.00 3.98
CA GLN A 123 0.00 -19.46 3.94
C GLN A 123 1.36 -19.96 4.46
N GLY A 124 1.36 -21.11 5.13
CA GLY A 124 2.57 -21.66 5.75
C GLY A 124 2.98 -20.92 7.02
N ASN A 125 4.27 -20.96 7.35
CA ASN A 125 4.82 -20.38 8.58
C ASN A 125 5.40 -18.96 8.37
N ARG A 126 4.60 -18.08 7.75
CA ARG A 126 4.97 -16.70 7.42
C ARG A 126 4.20 -15.71 8.29
N LEU A 127 4.90 -14.70 8.77
CA LEU A 127 4.32 -13.52 9.40
C LEU A 127 4.16 -12.44 8.33
N VAL A 128 2.97 -11.88 8.21
CA VAL A 128 2.64 -10.86 7.20
C VAL A 128 2.19 -9.60 7.91
N LEU A 129 2.95 -8.52 7.76
CA LEU A 129 2.51 -7.18 8.11
C LEU A 129 1.75 -6.61 6.91
N ALA A 130 0.42 -6.69 6.95
CA ALA A 130 -0.46 -6.26 5.88
C ALA A 130 -0.80 -4.78 6.05
N SER A 131 -0.19 -3.92 5.24
CA SER A 131 -0.34 -2.48 5.38
C SER A 131 -1.13 -1.83 4.26
N ASP A 132 -1.91 -0.82 4.60
CA ASP A 132 -2.60 0.02 3.62
C ASP A 132 -2.69 1.47 4.11
N ILE A 133 -2.82 2.43 3.19
CA ILE A 133 -3.01 3.85 3.51
C ILE A 133 -4.47 4.14 3.89
N ARG A 134 -5.40 3.27 3.47
CA ARG A 134 -6.84 3.43 3.66
C ARG A 134 -7.31 2.81 4.99
N PRO A 135 -7.85 3.61 5.94
CA PRO A 135 -8.31 3.09 7.23
C PRO A 135 -9.43 2.05 7.13
N ASP A 136 -10.30 2.17 6.14
CA ASP A 136 -11.40 1.23 5.87
C ASP A 136 -10.88 -0.13 5.38
N TYR A 137 -9.86 -0.14 4.53
CA TYR A 137 -9.17 -1.39 4.12
C TYR A 137 -8.46 -2.05 5.30
N VAL A 138 -7.78 -1.28 6.14
CA VAL A 138 -7.17 -1.81 7.36
C VAL A 138 -8.21 -2.37 8.33
N ALA A 139 -9.37 -1.74 8.46
CA ALA A 139 -10.47 -2.27 9.27
C ALA A 139 -10.99 -3.60 8.70
N HIS A 140 -11.12 -3.70 7.37
CA HIS A 140 -11.49 -4.95 6.70
C HIS A 140 -10.45 -6.06 6.93
N LEU A 141 -9.15 -5.76 6.79
CA LEU A 141 -8.06 -6.69 7.08
C LEU A 141 -8.11 -7.21 8.52
N ARG A 142 -8.38 -6.33 9.50
CA ARG A 142 -8.54 -6.72 10.91
C ARG A 142 -9.71 -7.68 11.11
N ALA A 143 -10.84 -7.42 10.46
CA ALA A 143 -12.00 -8.30 10.56
C ALA A 143 -11.75 -9.66 9.88
N ARG A 144 -11.20 -9.63 8.66
CA ARG A 144 -10.93 -10.83 7.85
C ARG A 144 -9.93 -11.78 8.50
N PHE A 145 -8.89 -11.25 9.13
CA PHE A 145 -7.79 -12.01 9.70
C PHE A 145 -7.78 -12.04 11.24
N ALA A 146 -8.92 -11.77 11.89
CA ALA A 146 -9.01 -11.72 13.35
C ALA A 146 -8.51 -13.00 14.04
N ASP A 147 -8.80 -14.16 13.45
CA ASP A 147 -8.41 -15.48 13.97
C ASP A 147 -7.04 -15.95 13.46
N ARG A 148 -6.29 -15.09 12.75
CA ARG A 148 -5.01 -15.43 12.13
C ARG A 148 -3.87 -14.58 12.70
N PRO A 149 -3.24 -15.01 13.81
CA PRO A 149 -2.22 -14.21 14.51
C PRO A 149 -0.94 -13.96 13.70
N THR A 150 -0.75 -14.69 12.59
CA THR A 150 0.35 -14.49 11.66
C THR A 150 0.16 -13.29 10.74
N VAL A 151 -1.03 -12.67 10.71
CA VAL A 151 -1.31 -11.46 9.93
C VAL A 151 -1.46 -10.27 10.87
N VAL A 152 -0.71 -9.20 10.60
CA VAL A 152 -0.70 -7.96 11.38
C VAL A 152 -1.18 -6.80 10.50
N PRO A 153 -2.47 -6.42 10.55
CA PRO A 153 -2.99 -5.28 9.81
C PRO A 153 -2.45 -3.95 10.34
N LYS A 154 -1.96 -3.08 9.46
CA LYS A 154 -1.30 -1.82 9.82
C LYS A 154 -1.75 -0.67 8.91
N LEU A 155 -2.17 0.45 9.49
CA LEU A 155 -2.29 1.71 8.76
C LEU A 155 -0.88 2.27 8.52
N CYS A 156 -0.52 2.49 7.26
CA CYS A 156 0.80 2.97 6.86
C CYS A 156 0.73 3.66 5.50
N ASP A 157 1.12 4.94 5.45
CA ASP A 157 1.53 5.57 4.20
C ASP A 157 3.00 5.19 3.93
N ALA A 158 3.23 4.32 2.95
CA ALA A 158 4.58 3.88 2.60
C ALA A 158 5.46 5.02 2.01
N THR A 159 4.88 6.17 1.69
CA THR A 159 5.63 7.38 1.31
C THR A 159 6.03 8.26 2.50
N ASP A 160 5.49 8.02 3.69
CA ASP A 160 5.86 8.76 4.91
C ASP A 160 6.87 7.96 5.75
N PRO A 161 8.12 8.45 5.91
CA PRO A 161 9.11 7.80 6.76
C PRO A 161 8.66 7.58 8.22
N GLN A 162 7.75 8.42 8.74
CA GLN A 162 7.25 8.27 10.11
C GLN A 162 6.34 7.05 10.26
N ASP A 163 5.55 6.74 9.24
CA ASP A 163 4.69 5.55 9.20
C ASP A 163 5.50 4.29 8.94
N VAL A 164 6.59 4.41 8.17
CA VAL A 164 7.48 3.29 7.82
C VAL A 164 8.46 2.94 8.95
N SER A 165 8.86 3.88 9.82
CA SER A 165 9.79 3.60 10.91
C SER A 165 9.35 2.42 11.82
N PRO A 166 8.08 2.33 12.28
CA PRO A 166 7.61 1.16 13.02
C PRO A 166 7.65 -0.16 12.22
N VAL A 167 7.59 -0.10 10.89
CA VAL A 167 7.75 -1.27 10.03
C VAL A 167 9.21 -1.72 10.00
N ALA A 168 10.16 -0.78 10.00
CA ALA A 168 11.59 -1.09 10.09
C ALA A 168 11.95 -1.84 11.38
N ASP A 169 11.34 -1.47 12.50
CA ASP A 169 11.52 -2.14 13.80
C ASP A 169 11.05 -3.60 13.77
N TRP A 170 10.08 -3.92 12.90
CA TRP A 170 9.59 -5.28 12.66
C TRP A 170 10.56 -6.15 11.83
N ARG A 171 11.61 -5.53 11.26
CA ARG A 171 12.70 -6.18 10.50
C ARG A 171 12.19 -7.11 9.39
N PRO A 172 11.40 -6.60 8.43
CA PRO A 172 10.93 -7.39 7.30
C PRO A 172 12.10 -7.93 6.47
N GLU A 173 12.03 -9.21 6.15
CA GLU A 173 12.97 -9.90 5.26
C GLU A 173 12.59 -9.67 3.79
N ALA A 174 11.29 -9.45 3.52
CA ALA A 174 10.79 -9.12 2.21
C ALA A 174 9.68 -8.07 2.27
N ALA A 175 9.61 -7.23 1.23
CA ALA A 175 8.49 -6.35 0.95
C ALA A 175 7.80 -6.82 -0.34
N VAL A 176 6.48 -6.79 -0.35
CA VAL A 176 5.65 -7.14 -1.50
C VAL A 176 4.79 -5.93 -1.84
N CYS A 177 4.84 -5.49 -3.09
CA CYS A 177 4.10 -4.34 -3.59
C CYS A 177 3.48 -4.71 -4.94
N ILE A 178 2.20 -5.10 -4.91
CA ILE A 178 1.45 -5.64 -6.04
C ILE A 178 0.32 -4.67 -6.37
N SER A 179 0.37 -4.07 -7.56
CA SER A 179 -0.61 -3.11 -8.06
C SER A 179 -0.85 -1.91 -7.13
N VAL A 180 0.23 -1.32 -6.65
CA VAL A 180 0.22 -0.16 -5.74
C VAL A 180 1.03 1.00 -6.28
N LEU A 181 2.20 0.71 -6.88
CA LEU A 181 3.13 1.75 -7.30
C LEU A 181 2.53 2.71 -8.34
N GLU A 182 1.65 2.20 -9.20
CA GLU A 182 0.91 2.97 -10.20
C GLU A 182 -0.06 4.00 -9.61
N HIS A 183 -0.47 3.84 -8.34
CA HIS A 183 -1.33 4.77 -7.60
C HIS A 183 -0.52 5.80 -6.80
N VAL A 184 0.81 5.72 -6.82
CA VAL A 184 1.67 6.57 -6.01
C VAL A 184 2.37 7.60 -6.90
N GLU A 185 2.07 8.88 -6.68
CA GLU A 185 2.65 9.97 -7.46
C GLU A 185 4.18 9.99 -7.34
N HIS A 186 4.68 9.82 -6.10
CA HIS A 186 6.10 9.80 -5.73
C HIS A 186 6.61 8.38 -5.48
N ASP A 187 6.48 7.51 -6.49
CA ASP A 187 6.90 6.10 -6.48
C ASP A 187 8.35 5.89 -5.98
N LEU A 188 9.31 6.73 -6.37
CA LEU A 188 10.69 6.66 -5.87
C LEU A 188 10.77 6.74 -4.33
N ARG A 189 9.98 7.64 -3.72
CA ARG A 189 9.99 7.83 -2.26
C ARG A 189 9.47 6.60 -1.55
N LEU A 190 8.41 5.98 -2.06
CA LEU A 190 7.90 4.71 -1.53
C LEU A 190 8.99 3.65 -1.56
N LEU A 191 9.71 3.51 -2.68
CA LEU A 191 10.75 2.51 -2.84
C LEU A 191 11.96 2.79 -1.92
N GLN A 192 12.37 4.04 -1.77
CA GLN A 192 13.44 4.42 -0.84
C GLN A 192 13.06 4.11 0.62
N ASN A 193 11.82 4.41 1.02
CA ASN A 193 11.33 4.04 2.35
C ASN A 193 11.23 2.51 2.49
N ALA A 194 10.82 1.81 1.44
CA ALA A 194 10.82 0.35 1.44
C ALA A 194 12.22 -0.22 1.65
N ARG A 195 13.22 0.37 0.99
CA ARG A 195 14.62 0.01 1.15
C ARG A 195 15.10 0.22 2.59
N THR A 196 14.73 1.32 3.24
CA THR A 196 15.17 1.61 4.61
C THR A 196 14.48 0.73 5.66
N ALA A 197 13.25 0.29 5.41
CA ALA A 197 12.54 -0.61 6.33
C ALA A 197 13.04 -2.06 6.26
N LEU A 198 13.47 -2.51 5.09
CA LEU A 198 13.96 -3.87 4.89
C LEU A 198 15.28 -4.12 5.61
N LEU A 199 15.55 -5.41 5.86
CA LEU A 199 16.87 -5.83 6.32
C LEU A 199 17.97 -5.27 5.41
N PRO A 200 19.03 -4.64 5.97
CA PRO A 200 20.11 -4.06 5.17
C PRO A 200 20.77 -5.07 4.22
N THR A 201 20.93 -6.31 4.69
CA THR A 201 21.48 -7.44 3.92
C THR A 201 20.41 -8.48 3.69
N GLY A 202 20.23 -8.90 2.44
CA GLY A 202 19.28 -9.96 2.09
C GLY A 202 17.81 -9.53 2.10
N GLY A 203 17.51 -8.26 2.39
CA GLY A 203 16.17 -7.69 2.22
C GLY A 203 15.73 -7.78 0.77
N ARG A 204 14.54 -8.34 0.52
CA ARG A 204 14.00 -8.51 -0.84
C ARG A 204 12.81 -7.62 -1.10
N LEU A 205 12.66 -7.16 -2.33
CA LEU A 205 11.50 -6.45 -2.80
C LEU A 205 10.89 -7.19 -3.98
N PHE A 206 9.60 -7.48 -3.88
CA PHE A 206 8.82 -8.10 -4.95
C PHE A 206 7.82 -7.08 -5.47
N LEU A 207 7.96 -6.72 -6.75
CA LEU A 207 7.10 -5.77 -7.42
C LEU A 207 6.26 -6.47 -8.48
N TYR A 208 5.02 -6.01 -8.60
CA TYR A 208 4.12 -6.34 -9.69
C TYR A 208 3.33 -5.09 -10.07
N VAL A 209 3.52 -4.60 -11.28
CA VAL A 209 2.93 -3.33 -11.75
C VAL A 209 2.37 -3.49 -13.16
N PRO A 210 1.39 -2.67 -13.57
CA PRO A 210 0.87 -2.71 -14.92
C PRO A 210 1.95 -2.25 -15.91
N ALA A 211 2.14 -3.07 -16.95
CA ALA A 211 3.19 -2.88 -17.93
C ALA A 211 2.69 -2.06 -19.12
N HIS A 212 3.66 -1.44 -19.80
CA HIS A 212 3.53 -0.77 -21.09
C HIS A 212 2.61 0.46 -21.10
N GLN A 213 3.20 1.66 -21.16
CA GLN A 213 2.43 2.91 -21.20
C GLN A 213 1.46 3.02 -22.38
N TRP A 214 1.73 2.36 -23.51
CA TRP A 214 0.82 2.37 -24.66
C TRP A 214 -0.52 1.66 -24.39
N LEU A 215 -0.59 0.78 -23.37
CA LEU A 215 -1.83 0.12 -22.93
C LEU A 215 -2.68 0.97 -22.00
N PHE A 216 -2.17 2.11 -21.51
CA PHE A 216 -2.90 2.99 -20.61
C PHE A 216 -4.21 3.47 -21.26
N CYS A 217 -5.33 3.30 -20.55
CA CYS A 217 -6.67 3.57 -21.07
C CYS A 217 -7.67 3.99 -19.97
N SER A 218 -8.97 4.07 -20.31
CA SER A 218 -10.05 4.46 -19.38
C SER A 218 -10.10 3.61 -18.11
N LEU A 219 -9.79 2.30 -18.22
CA LEU A 219 -9.71 1.39 -17.08
C LEU A 219 -8.66 1.84 -16.08
N ASP A 220 -7.47 2.25 -16.56
CA ASP A 220 -6.40 2.76 -15.70
C ASP A 220 -6.81 4.07 -15.02
N THR A 221 -7.42 4.99 -15.75
CA THR A 221 -7.89 6.26 -15.20
C THR A 221 -8.95 6.06 -14.11
N CYS A 222 -9.98 5.22 -14.35
CA CYS A 222 -11.03 4.98 -13.35
C CYS A 222 -10.53 4.16 -12.13
N LEU A 223 -9.40 3.44 -12.26
CA LEU A 223 -8.70 2.85 -11.12
C LEU A 223 -7.82 3.86 -10.36
N GLY A 224 -7.62 5.07 -10.91
CA GLY A 224 -6.75 6.08 -10.31
C GLY A 224 -5.27 5.84 -10.57
N HIS A 225 -4.92 5.13 -11.65
CA HIS A 225 -3.51 4.95 -12.04
C HIS A 225 -2.94 6.27 -12.56
N TYR A 226 -1.72 6.58 -12.12
CA TYR A 226 -0.93 7.67 -12.70
C TYR A 226 -0.18 7.25 -13.97
N ARG A 227 0.21 5.97 -14.05
CA ARG A 227 1.14 5.48 -15.08
C ARG A 227 1.15 3.96 -15.18
N ARG A 228 1.70 3.47 -16.29
CA ARG A 228 2.18 2.10 -16.45
C ARG A 228 3.69 2.11 -16.66
N TYR A 229 4.35 1.00 -16.38
CA TYR A 229 5.81 0.92 -16.38
C TYR A 229 6.36 0.21 -17.61
N SER A 230 7.42 0.76 -18.20
CA SER A 230 8.34 -0.02 -19.02
C SER A 230 9.35 -0.71 -18.13
N ALA A 231 9.93 -1.82 -18.59
CA ALA A 231 10.97 -2.52 -17.84
C ALA A 231 12.19 -1.63 -17.56
N SER A 232 12.66 -0.86 -18.56
CA SER A 232 13.79 0.05 -18.39
C SER A 232 13.51 1.13 -17.33
N ARG A 233 12.31 1.73 -17.35
CA ARG A 233 11.92 2.74 -16.36
C ARG A 233 11.86 2.15 -14.95
N LEU A 234 11.24 0.98 -14.80
CA LEU A 234 11.09 0.36 -13.49
C LEU A 234 12.44 -0.09 -12.91
N VAL A 235 13.31 -0.68 -13.74
CA VAL A 235 14.68 -1.05 -13.35
C VAL A 235 15.46 0.17 -12.86
N ALA A 236 15.51 1.24 -13.66
CA ALA A 236 16.21 2.47 -13.26
C ALA A 236 15.64 3.06 -11.95
N LEU A 237 14.32 3.00 -11.77
CA LEU A 237 13.65 3.47 -10.57
C LEU A 237 14.04 2.68 -9.32
N VAL A 238 14.05 1.34 -9.38
CA VAL A 238 14.41 0.50 -8.21
C VAL A 238 15.91 0.58 -7.91
N GLU A 239 16.75 0.69 -8.94
CA GLU A 239 18.20 0.89 -8.77
C GLU A 239 18.50 2.23 -8.09
N THR A 240 17.82 3.31 -8.50
CA THR A 240 17.91 4.62 -7.85
C THR A 240 17.43 4.57 -6.40
N ALA A 241 16.48 3.69 -6.08
CA ALA A 241 16.00 3.48 -4.71
C ALA A 241 16.94 2.63 -3.83
N GLY A 242 18.06 2.13 -4.38
CA GLY A 242 19.04 1.33 -3.62
C GLY A 242 18.78 -0.17 -3.66
N PHE A 243 18.15 -0.68 -4.72
CA PHE A 243 18.00 -2.11 -4.98
C PHE A 243 18.82 -2.57 -6.17
N GLU A 244 19.10 -3.87 -6.23
CA GLU A 244 19.62 -4.57 -7.39
C GLU A 244 18.53 -5.50 -7.93
N VAL A 245 18.38 -5.61 -9.25
CA VAL A 245 17.36 -6.44 -9.88
C VAL A 245 17.89 -7.87 -10.07
N GLU A 246 17.37 -8.82 -9.29
CA GLU A 246 17.71 -10.26 -9.42
C GLU A 246 17.02 -10.89 -10.63
N SER A 247 15.75 -10.54 -10.88
CA SER A 247 15.01 -11.08 -12.02
C SER A 247 13.86 -10.18 -12.47
N ARG A 248 13.47 -10.36 -13.73
CA ARG A 248 12.33 -9.69 -14.35
C ARG A 248 11.45 -10.70 -15.09
N SER A 249 10.14 -10.53 -15.02
CA SER A 249 9.19 -11.37 -15.76
C SER A 249 7.96 -10.57 -16.18
N TRP A 250 7.37 -10.99 -17.30
CA TRP A 250 6.09 -10.46 -17.78
C TRP A 250 5.01 -11.51 -17.56
N LEU A 251 3.84 -11.05 -17.13
CA LEU A 251 2.70 -11.91 -16.84
C LEU A 251 1.45 -11.42 -17.58
N ASN A 252 0.54 -12.34 -17.81
CA ASN A 252 -0.78 -12.09 -18.37
C ASN A 252 -0.72 -11.52 -19.80
N MET A 253 0.08 -12.16 -20.66
CA MET A 253 0.20 -11.81 -22.08
C MET A 253 -1.17 -11.85 -22.78
N PHE A 254 -1.95 -12.91 -22.56
CA PHE A 254 -3.29 -13.02 -23.15
C PHE A 254 -4.29 -12.00 -22.57
N GLY A 255 -4.00 -11.47 -21.37
CA GLY A 255 -4.78 -10.39 -20.76
C GLY A 255 -4.68 -9.07 -21.54
N ILE A 256 -3.63 -8.88 -22.36
CA ILE A 256 -3.44 -7.68 -23.18
C ILE A 256 -4.63 -7.48 -24.13
N ALA A 257 -5.07 -8.55 -24.82
CA ALA A 257 -6.16 -8.46 -25.78
C ALA A 257 -7.47 -8.05 -25.11
N GLY A 258 -7.80 -8.67 -23.97
CA GLY A 258 -8.97 -8.32 -23.17
C GLY A 258 -8.90 -6.89 -22.63
N TRP A 259 -7.73 -6.46 -22.14
CA TRP A 259 -7.53 -5.10 -21.65
C TRP A 259 -7.68 -4.06 -22.75
N PHE A 260 -7.05 -4.30 -23.90
CA PHE A 260 -7.10 -3.43 -25.06
C PHE A 260 -8.53 -3.31 -25.59
N LEU A 261 -9.23 -4.43 -25.80
CA LEU A 261 -10.61 -4.40 -26.28
C LEU A 261 -11.52 -3.64 -25.31
N ASN A 262 -11.51 -3.99 -24.03
CA ASN A 262 -12.43 -3.38 -23.06
C ASN A 262 -12.11 -1.90 -22.81
N GLY A 263 -10.84 -1.55 -22.65
CA GLY A 263 -10.44 -0.19 -22.26
C GLY A 263 -10.14 0.75 -23.42
N LYS A 264 -9.39 0.31 -24.44
CA LYS A 264 -9.02 1.17 -25.59
C LYS A 264 -10.12 1.26 -26.63
N VAL A 265 -10.77 0.13 -26.95
CA VAL A 265 -11.77 0.06 -28.03
C VAL A 265 -13.17 0.37 -27.52
N LEU A 266 -13.59 -0.28 -26.44
CA LEU A 266 -14.94 -0.14 -25.89
C LEU A 266 -15.07 0.97 -24.83
N GLY A 267 -13.96 1.57 -24.39
CA GLY A 267 -13.97 2.67 -23.42
C GLY A 267 -14.56 2.32 -22.06
N ARG A 268 -14.58 1.04 -21.66
CA ARG A 268 -15.18 0.60 -20.40
C ARG A 268 -14.40 1.17 -19.21
N SER A 269 -15.12 1.48 -18.14
CA SER A 269 -14.58 1.95 -16.86
C SER A 269 -14.25 0.81 -15.89
N SER A 270 -14.74 -0.42 -16.14
CA SER A 270 -14.38 -1.62 -15.39
C SER A 270 -14.42 -2.88 -16.24
N GLN A 271 -13.66 -3.91 -15.83
CA GLN A 271 -13.65 -5.21 -16.49
C GLN A 271 -14.87 -6.05 -16.08
N PRO A 272 -15.61 -6.68 -17.02
CA PRO A 272 -16.74 -7.54 -16.68
C PRO A 272 -16.29 -8.75 -15.82
N ALA A 273 -17.04 -9.06 -14.76
CA ALA A 273 -16.72 -10.17 -13.87
C ALA A 273 -16.63 -11.51 -14.60
N SER A 274 -17.55 -11.79 -15.53
CA SER A 274 -17.54 -13.03 -16.32
C SER A 274 -16.29 -13.22 -17.18
N GLN A 275 -15.73 -12.12 -17.72
CA GLN A 275 -14.49 -12.19 -18.49
C GLN A 275 -13.29 -12.46 -17.58
N LEU A 276 -13.26 -11.87 -16.39
CA LEU A 276 -12.20 -12.14 -15.40
C LEU A 276 -12.24 -13.59 -14.90
N GLU A 277 -13.43 -14.10 -14.56
CA GLU A 277 -13.62 -15.49 -14.11
C GLU A 277 -13.24 -16.49 -15.21
N ALA A 278 -13.68 -16.24 -16.46
CA ALA A 278 -13.27 -17.04 -17.61
C ALA A 278 -11.75 -17.01 -17.81
N TYR A 279 -11.11 -15.85 -17.67
CA TYR A 279 -9.66 -15.73 -17.77
C TYR A 279 -8.91 -16.51 -16.67
N ASP A 280 -9.33 -16.41 -15.40
CA ASP A 280 -8.71 -17.16 -14.29
C ASP A 280 -8.81 -18.68 -14.50
N SER A 281 -9.92 -19.16 -15.07
CA SER A 281 -10.07 -20.56 -15.44
C SER A 281 -9.01 -21.05 -16.44
N LEU A 282 -8.57 -20.17 -17.34
CA LEU A 282 -7.57 -20.43 -18.38
C LEU A 282 -6.12 -20.27 -17.90
N ILE A 283 -5.89 -19.71 -16.70
CA ILE A 283 -4.54 -19.48 -16.16
C ILE A 283 -3.64 -20.72 -16.18
N PRO A 284 -4.08 -21.93 -15.80
CA PRO A 284 -3.21 -23.12 -15.82
C PRO A 284 -2.66 -23.45 -17.21
N LEU A 285 -3.43 -23.18 -18.27
CA LEU A 285 -3.00 -23.39 -19.65
C LEU A 285 -2.14 -22.23 -20.14
N THR A 286 -2.64 -21.00 -20.00
CA THR A 286 -1.96 -19.80 -20.50
C THR A 286 -0.63 -19.57 -19.79
N SER A 287 -0.54 -19.88 -18.50
CA SER A 287 0.72 -19.81 -17.76
C SER A 287 1.79 -20.76 -18.27
N ARG A 288 1.44 -22.01 -18.62
CA ARG A 288 2.38 -22.98 -19.21
C ARG A 288 2.93 -22.45 -20.54
N VAL A 289 2.04 -21.88 -21.37
CA VAL A 289 2.41 -21.26 -22.64
C VAL A 289 3.33 -20.05 -22.41
N GLU A 290 2.96 -19.13 -21.52
CA GLU A 290 3.77 -17.94 -21.22
C GLU A 290 5.15 -18.30 -20.65
N THR A 291 5.23 -19.29 -19.76
CA THR A 291 6.50 -19.78 -19.21
C THR A 291 7.36 -20.46 -20.28
N ALA A 292 6.77 -21.22 -21.20
CA ALA A 292 7.49 -21.86 -22.30
C ALA A 292 8.02 -20.83 -23.31
N LEU A 293 7.21 -19.83 -23.64
CA LEU A 293 7.55 -18.81 -24.63
C LEU A 293 8.53 -17.74 -24.09
N ARG A 294 8.66 -17.60 -22.76
CA ARG A 294 9.48 -16.55 -22.10
C ARG A 294 9.29 -15.18 -22.74
N CYS A 295 8.06 -14.87 -23.15
CA CYS A 295 7.77 -13.71 -23.99
C CYS A 295 8.05 -12.42 -23.20
N PRO A 296 8.78 -11.44 -23.76
CA PRO A 296 9.01 -10.14 -23.13
C PRO A 296 7.78 -9.20 -23.25
N LEU A 297 6.57 -9.77 -23.28
CA LEU A 297 5.30 -9.06 -23.40
C LEU A 297 4.30 -9.65 -22.40
N GLY A 298 3.65 -8.76 -21.64
CA GLY A 298 2.65 -9.10 -20.65
C GLY A 298 1.84 -7.88 -20.29
N LEU A 299 0.61 -8.07 -19.81
CA LEU A 299 -0.19 -6.96 -19.29
C LEU A 299 0.49 -6.34 -18.06
N ASN A 300 1.22 -7.15 -17.29
CA ASN A 300 1.89 -6.76 -16.07
C ASN A 300 3.37 -7.17 -16.08
N LEU A 301 4.18 -6.39 -15.37
CA LEU A 301 5.61 -6.56 -15.21
C LEU A 301 5.91 -6.86 -13.74
N SER A 302 6.72 -7.88 -13.49
CA SER A 302 7.21 -8.22 -12.16
C SER A 302 8.73 -8.12 -12.08
N LEU A 303 9.21 -7.55 -10.98
CA LEU A 303 10.62 -7.56 -10.60
C LEU A 303 10.82 -8.23 -9.25
N VAL A 304 11.89 -9.00 -9.13
CA VAL A 304 12.47 -9.43 -7.86
C VAL A 304 13.75 -8.66 -7.67
N CYS A 305 13.87 -7.98 -6.55
CA CYS A 305 15.01 -7.13 -6.25
C CYS A 305 15.59 -7.46 -4.88
N GLN A 306 16.89 -7.22 -4.73
CA GLN A 306 17.62 -7.35 -3.48
C GLN A 306 18.10 -5.97 -3.01
N ALA A 307 18.04 -5.71 -1.72
CA ALA A 307 18.60 -4.51 -1.11
C ALA A 307 20.12 -4.44 -1.36
N ARG A 308 20.58 -3.36 -1.97
CA ARG A 308 22.01 -3.09 -2.21
C ARG A 308 22.63 -2.54 -0.93
N LEU A 309 23.79 -3.07 -0.53
CA LEU A 309 24.55 -2.61 0.64
C LEU A 309 24.96 -1.14 0.53
#